data_AF-A0A968H3C1-F1
#
_entry.id   AF-A0A968H3C1-F1
#
_cell.length_a   1.000
_cell.length_b   1.000
_cell.length_c   1.000
_cell.angle_alpha   90.00
_cell.angle_beta   90.00
_cell.angle_gamma   90.00
#
_symmetry.space_group_name_H-M   'P 1'
#
loop_
_entity.id
_entity.type
_entity.pdbx_description
1 polymer ?
#
loop_
_entity_poly.entity_id
_entity_poly.type
_entity_poly.pdbx_seq_one_letter_code
_entity_poly.pdbx_strand_id
1 'polypeptide(L)'
;MPGAVRSSVARIARAAHRGRASQRCVPGNGVEDMTTTELSADQLYHPTDLADLAFETTADLAPLDEIVGHARAIEAVELGVAMRAQGFNVFAMGREGVGKHTAVQQFLAARAATEPVPPDACYLYNFDDPRRPRLLTLPAGRGA
;
A
#
# COMPACT_ATOMS: atom_id res chain seq x y z
N MET A 1 37.63 15.32 -20.26
CA MET A 1 37.10 13.94 -20.35
C MET A 1 35.63 13.97 -19.94
N PRO A 2 34.65 14.02 -20.87
CA PRO A 2 33.25 13.91 -20.50
C PRO A 2 32.83 12.44 -20.56
N GLY A 3 32.66 11.83 -19.38
CA GLY A 3 32.13 10.47 -19.23
C GLY A 3 30.60 10.50 -19.26
N ALA A 4 30.03 10.03 -20.38
CA ALA A 4 28.62 9.82 -20.54
C ALA A 4 28.14 8.62 -19.68
N VAL A 5 27.30 8.87 -18.68
CA VAL A 5 26.58 7.80 -17.98
C VAL A 5 25.22 7.64 -18.65
N ARG A 6 25.11 6.62 -19.51
CA ARG A 6 23.86 6.10 -20.05
C ARG A 6 23.46 4.89 -19.21
N SER A 7 22.26 4.89 -18.63
CA SER A 7 21.55 3.67 -18.19
C SER A 7 20.11 4.06 -17.85
N SER A 8 19.21 3.96 -18.83
CA SER A 8 18.23 2.87 -18.97
C SER A 8 17.09 2.97 -17.97
N VAL A 9 16.17 3.89 -18.27
CA VAL A 9 14.79 3.82 -17.78
C VAL A 9 14.13 2.65 -18.51
N ALA A 10 13.92 1.54 -17.80
CA ALA A 10 13.12 0.44 -18.31
C ALA A 10 11.67 0.92 -18.45
N ARG A 11 11.24 1.14 -19.70
CA ARG A 11 9.83 1.28 -20.05
C ARG A 11 9.13 -0.04 -19.75
N ILE A 12 8.27 -0.06 -18.74
CA ILE A 12 7.27 -1.11 -18.61
C ILE A 12 6.29 -0.91 -19.76
N ALA A 13 6.37 -1.81 -20.75
CA ALA A 13 5.46 -1.87 -21.87
C ALA A 13 4.06 -2.21 -21.34
N ARG A 14 3.13 -1.29 -21.55
CA ARG A 14 1.70 -1.47 -21.28
C ARG A 14 1.19 -2.55 -22.25
N ALA A 15 0.95 -3.75 -21.77
CA ALA A 15 0.26 -4.79 -22.52
C ALA A 15 -1.19 -4.31 -22.75
N ALA A 16 -1.44 -3.78 -23.94
CA ALA A 16 -2.78 -3.49 -24.42
C ALA A 16 -3.47 -4.84 -24.66
N HIS A 17 -4.29 -5.27 -23.71
CA HIS A 17 -5.26 -6.33 -23.96
C HIS A 17 -6.18 -5.85 -25.09
N ARG A 18 -5.93 -6.38 -26.29
CA ARG A 18 -6.83 -6.26 -27.43
C ARG A 18 -8.11 -7.01 -27.08
N GLY A 19 -9.03 -6.32 -26.41
CA GLY A 19 -10.42 -6.72 -26.34
C GLY A 19 -10.92 -6.91 -27.77
N ARG A 20 -11.17 -8.16 -28.16
CA ARG A 20 -11.87 -8.46 -29.41
C ARG A 20 -13.26 -7.87 -29.29
N ALA A 21 -13.51 -6.83 -30.08
CA ALA A 21 -14.84 -6.37 -30.42
C ALA A 21 -15.60 -7.52 -31.08
N SER A 22 -16.63 -8.03 -30.40
CA SER A 22 -17.73 -8.73 -31.03
C SER A 22 -19.01 -8.51 -30.22
N GLN A 23 -19.32 -7.23 -29.96
CA GLN A 23 -20.72 -6.84 -29.79
C GLN A 23 -21.29 -6.62 -31.20
N ARG A 24 -21.89 -7.67 -31.76
CA ARG A 24 -22.96 -7.45 -32.73
C ARG A 24 -24.19 -7.08 -31.91
N CYS A 25 -24.58 -5.82 -31.97
CA CYS A 25 -25.93 -5.42 -31.60
C CYS A 25 -26.90 -6.17 -32.51
N VAL A 26 -27.73 -7.03 -31.91
CA VAL A 26 -28.87 -7.63 -32.61
C VAL A 26 -30.04 -6.64 -32.49
N PRO A 27 -30.69 -6.22 -33.59
CA PRO A 27 -31.78 -5.25 -33.51
C PRO A 27 -33.12 -5.93 -33.22
N GLY A 28 -33.78 -5.44 -32.15
CA GLY A 28 -35.24 -5.23 -32.02
C GLY A 28 -36.21 -6.41 -32.09
N ASN A 29 -36.97 -6.62 -31.02
CA ASN A 29 -38.45 -6.48 -30.94
C ASN A 29 -39.07 -7.39 -29.87
N GLY A 30 -39.95 -6.80 -29.06
CA GLY A 30 -41.18 -7.44 -28.55
C GLY A 30 -41.03 -8.58 -27.54
N VAL A 31 -41.57 -8.32 -26.34
CA VAL A 31 -41.83 -9.27 -25.25
C VAL A 31 -40.55 -9.80 -24.59
N GLU A 32 -40.13 -9.17 -23.49
CA GLU A 32 -39.08 -9.70 -22.62
C GLU A 32 -39.64 -10.91 -21.88
N ASP A 33 -39.65 -12.05 -22.57
CA ASP A 33 -39.75 -13.37 -21.99
C ASP A 33 -38.52 -13.59 -21.10
N MET A 34 -38.76 -13.96 -19.85
CA MET A 34 -37.75 -14.17 -18.81
C MET A 34 -37.06 -15.53 -19.01
N THR A 35 -36.70 -15.86 -20.26
CA THR A 35 -35.99 -17.09 -20.61
C THR A 35 -34.55 -16.96 -20.17
N THR A 36 -34.24 -17.61 -19.06
CA THR A 36 -32.88 -17.84 -18.56
C THR A 36 -32.01 -18.40 -19.68
N THR A 37 -31.10 -17.57 -20.20
CA THR A 37 -30.07 -18.01 -21.15
C THR A 37 -29.06 -18.88 -20.41
N GLU A 38 -28.95 -20.15 -20.75
CA GLU A 38 -27.98 -21.06 -20.12
C GLU A 38 -26.55 -20.71 -20.54
N LEU A 39 -25.64 -20.61 -19.56
CA LEU A 39 -24.21 -20.37 -19.80
C LEU A 39 -23.52 -21.69 -20.15
N SER A 40 -22.69 -21.68 -21.19
CA SER A 40 -21.82 -22.83 -21.50
C SER A 40 -20.64 -22.91 -20.51
N ALA A 41 -20.04 -24.09 -20.35
CA ALA A 41 -18.90 -24.29 -19.44
C ALA A 41 -17.73 -23.31 -19.69
N ASP A 42 -17.47 -22.99 -20.96
CA ASP A 42 -16.41 -22.06 -21.37
C ASP A 42 -16.71 -20.60 -21.00
N GLN A 43 -17.98 -20.25 -20.76
CA GLN A 43 -18.39 -18.91 -20.31
C GLN A 43 -18.30 -18.75 -18.79
N LEU A 44 -18.16 -19.84 -18.04
CA LEU A 44 -18.04 -19.84 -16.58
C LEU A 44 -16.58 -19.79 -16.11
N TYR A 45 -15.64 -20.21 -16.96
CA TYR A 45 -14.24 -20.34 -16.60
C TYR A 45 -13.35 -19.34 -17.34
N HIS A 46 -12.58 -18.57 -16.59
CA HIS A 46 -11.53 -17.73 -17.11
C HIS A 46 -10.17 -18.38 -16.83
N PRO A 47 -9.58 -19.12 -17.80
CA PRO A 47 -8.25 -19.67 -17.63
C PRO A 47 -7.21 -18.55 -17.52
N THR A 48 -6.33 -18.68 -16.53
CA THR A 48 -5.11 -17.88 -16.46
C THR A 48 -3.99 -18.66 -17.15
N ASP A 49 -3.36 -18.05 -18.14
CA ASP A 49 -2.15 -18.62 -18.74
C ASP A 49 -0.99 -18.51 -17.75
N LEU A 50 -0.35 -19.65 -17.46
CA LEU A 50 0.77 -19.75 -16.53
C LEU A 50 2.12 -19.76 -17.27
N ALA A 51 2.14 -19.87 -18.61
CA ALA A 51 3.38 -19.93 -19.39
C ALA A 51 4.22 -18.64 -19.28
N ASP A 52 3.57 -17.52 -18.97
CA ASP A 52 4.21 -16.22 -18.79
C ASP A 52 4.79 -16.01 -17.36
N LEU A 53 4.56 -16.93 -16.43
CA LEU A 53 5.12 -16.85 -15.08
C LEU A 53 6.55 -17.39 -15.05
N ALA A 54 7.49 -16.57 -14.57
CA ALA A 54 8.91 -16.91 -14.54
C ALA A 54 9.32 -17.79 -13.33
N PHE A 55 8.40 -18.57 -12.76
CA PHE A 55 8.65 -19.42 -11.59
C PHE A 55 7.82 -20.70 -11.65
N GLU A 56 8.32 -21.79 -11.06
CA GLU A 56 7.60 -23.06 -10.99
C GLU A 56 6.68 -23.13 -9.76
N THR A 57 7.16 -22.62 -8.62
CA THR A 57 6.41 -22.61 -7.37
C THR A 57 6.48 -21.25 -6.68
N THR A 58 5.49 -20.92 -5.85
CA THR A 58 5.49 -19.67 -5.07
C THR A 58 6.60 -19.63 -4.00
N ALA A 59 7.25 -20.76 -3.72
CA ALA A 59 8.41 -20.82 -2.83
C ALA A 59 9.67 -20.23 -3.48
N ASP A 60 9.70 -20.15 -4.82
CA ASP A 60 10.82 -19.58 -5.58
C ASP A 60 10.81 -18.05 -5.59
N LEU A 61 9.73 -17.44 -5.08
CA LEU A 61 9.54 -16.00 -5.05
C LEU A 61 10.16 -15.40 -3.78
N ALA A 62 10.88 -14.29 -3.95
CA ALA A 62 11.27 -13.46 -2.82
C ALA A 62 10.02 -12.94 -2.09
N PRO A 63 10.05 -12.86 -0.74
CA PRO A 63 8.99 -12.22 0.02
C PRO A 63 8.75 -10.80 -0.49
N LEU A 64 7.48 -10.44 -0.62
CA LEU A 64 7.09 -9.12 -1.06
C LEU A 64 6.98 -8.20 0.17
N ASP A 65 7.94 -7.31 0.31
CA ASP A 65 7.97 -6.32 1.41
C ASP A 65 7.12 -5.07 1.09
N GLU A 66 6.55 -5.01 -0.10
CA GLU A 66 5.75 -3.88 -0.59
C GLU A 66 4.26 -4.02 -0.27
N ILE A 67 3.63 -2.89 0.02
CA ILE A 67 2.18 -2.80 0.26
C ILE A 67 1.47 -2.80 -1.11
N VAL A 68 0.91 -3.94 -1.49
CA VAL A 68 0.23 -4.10 -2.79
C VAL A 68 -1.17 -3.48 -2.79
N GLY A 69 -1.54 -2.80 -3.88
CA GLY A 69 -2.93 -2.42 -4.17
C GLY A 69 -3.46 -1.21 -3.37
N HIS A 70 -2.63 -0.57 -2.55
CA HIS A 70 -3.04 0.51 -1.65
C HIS A 70 -2.37 1.86 -1.95
N ALA A 71 -1.96 2.12 -3.19
CA ALA A 71 -1.21 3.31 -3.60
C ALA A 71 -1.78 4.62 -3.02
N ARG A 72 -3.09 4.86 -3.18
CA ARG A 72 -3.77 6.05 -2.64
C ARG A 72 -3.69 6.14 -1.10
N ALA A 73 -3.80 5.02 -0.40
CA ALA A 73 -3.73 5.01 1.05
C ALA A 73 -2.32 5.32 1.54
N ILE A 74 -1.29 4.81 0.84
CA ILE A 74 0.12 5.09 1.15
C ILE A 74 0.42 6.58 0.95
N GLU A 75 0.00 7.17 -0.18
CA GLU A 75 0.16 8.61 -0.43
C GLU A 75 -0.50 9.47 0.67
N ALA A 76 -1.66 9.07 1.16
CA ALA A 76 -2.35 9.78 2.25
C ALA A 76 -1.60 9.68 3.58
N VAL A 77 -1.03 8.52 3.90
CA VAL A 77 -0.20 8.33 5.09
C VAL A 77 1.09 9.15 4.98
N GLU A 78 1.74 9.14 3.82
CA GLU A 78 2.95 9.94 3.56
C GLU A 78 2.69 11.43 3.77
N LEU A 79 1.62 11.97 3.20
CA LEU A 79 1.21 13.35 3.40
C LEU A 79 0.97 13.66 4.88
N GLY A 80 0.25 12.78 5.58
CA GLY A 80 -0.06 12.96 7.00
C GLY A 80 1.19 12.95 7.89
N VAL A 81 2.13 12.05 7.63
CA VAL A 81 3.40 11.96 8.37
C VAL A 81 4.33 13.13 8.06
N ALA A 82 4.28 13.67 6.84
CA ALA A 82 5.06 14.85 6.48
C ALA A 82 4.60 16.14 7.21
N MET A 83 3.36 16.19 7.69
CA MET A 83 2.83 17.33 8.45
C MET A 83 3.29 17.28 9.91
N ARG A 84 4.37 18.01 10.22
CA ARG A 84 4.92 18.12 11.60
C ARG A 84 4.19 19.11 12.53
N ALA A 85 3.09 19.71 12.06
CA ALA A 85 2.31 20.63 12.87
C ALA A 85 1.50 19.88 13.93
N GLN A 86 1.35 20.48 15.11
CA GLN A 86 0.55 19.89 16.19
C GLN A 86 -0.94 19.85 15.78
N GLY A 87 -1.65 18.78 16.16
CA GLY A 87 -3.08 18.62 15.89
C GLY A 87 -3.44 17.85 14.61
N PHE A 88 -2.45 17.43 13.82
CA PHE A 88 -2.66 16.56 12.67
C PHE A 88 -2.58 15.09 13.09
N ASN A 89 -3.61 14.32 12.75
CA ASN A 89 -3.68 12.88 13.01
C ASN A 89 -4.16 12.17 11.74
N VAL A 90 -3.68 10.94 11.52
CA VAL A 90 -4.11 10.09 10.40
C VAL A 90 -5.05 9.00 10.94
N PHE A 91 -6.19 8.81 10.27
CA PHE A 91 -7.15 7.75 10.59
C PHE A 91 -7.32 6.81 9.40
N ALA A 92 -7.04 5.52 9.60
CA ALA A 92 -7.10 4.51 8.55
C ALA A 92 -8.42 3.74 8.58
N MET A 93 -9.17 3.77 7.49
CA MET A 93 -10.43 3.03 7.32
C MET A 93 -10.39 2.04 6.17
N GLY A 94 -11.16 0.96 6.30
CA GLY A 94 -11.31 -0.06 5.28
C GLY A 94 -11.89 -1.35 5.84
N ARG A 95 -12.25 -2.28 4.96
CA ARG A 95 -12.82 -3.59 5.33
C ARG A 95 -11.89 -4.35 6.28
N GLU A 96 -12.45 -5.27 7.05
CA GLU A 96 -11.66 -6.20 7.86
C GLU A 96 -10.82 -7.13 6.96
N GLY A 97 -9.66 -7.56 7.44
CA GLY A 97 -8.75 -8.45 6.71
C GLY A 97 -7.87 -7.82 5.64
N VAL A 98 -8.03 -6.52 5.30
CA VAL A 98 -7.22 -5.85 4.25
C VAL A 98 -5.81 -5.43 4.71
N GLY A 99 -5.37 -5.84 5.91
CA GLY A 99 -4.00 -5.57 6.37
C GLY A 99 -3.68 -4.10 6.72
N LYS A 100 -4.70 -3.27 7.03
CA LYS A 100 -4.53 -1.82 7.31
C LYS A 100 -3.40 -1.52 8.30
N HIS A 101 -3.39 -2.24 9.42
CA HIS A 101 -2.39 -2.05 10.48
C HIS A 101 -0.99 -2.41 9.98
N THR A 102 -0.86 -3.58 9.35
CA THR A 102 0.41 -4.05 8.78
C THR A 102 0.97 -3.05 7.78
N ALA A 103 0.14 -2.55 6.87
CA ALA A 103 0.55 -1.56 5.87
C ALA A 103 1.06 -0.26 6.51
N VAL A 104 0.30 0.32 7.47
CA VAL A 104 0.71 1.54 8.16
C VAL A 104 2.00 1.32 8.98
N GLN A 105 2.10 0.19 9.67
CA GLN A 105 3.26 -0.12 10.50
C GLN A 105 4.54 -0.34 9.66
N GLN A 106 4.43 -1.05 8.53
CA GLN A 106 5.55 -1.23 7.60
C GLN A 106 6.03 0.12 7.04
N PHE A 107 5.10 0.97 6.61
CA PHE A 107 5.43 2.32 6.13
C PHE A 107 6.14 3.16 7.20
N LEU A 108 5.59 3.20 8.42
CA LEU A 108 6.17 3.98 9.52
C LEU A 108 7.53 3.43 9.97
N ALA A 109 7.72 2.11 9.99
CA ALA A 109 8.99 1.49 10.33
C ALA A 109 10.08 1.82 9.31
N ALA A 110 9.77 1.71 8.01
CA ALA A 110 10.68 2.10 6.93
C ALA A 110 11.06 3.58 7.01
N ARG A 111 10.10 4.45 7.32
CA ARG A 111 10.35 5.89 7.48
C ARG A 111 11.22 6.17 8.71
N ALA A 112 10.87 5.63 9.87
CA ALA A 112 11.56 5.85 11.13
C ALA A 112 13.03 5.42 11.10
N ALA A 113 13.36 4.36 10.35
CA ALA A 113 14.75 3.91 10.15
C ALA A 113 15.66 4.97 9.52
N THR A 114 15.08 5.97 8.83
CA THR A 114 15.82 7.08 8.19
C THR A 114 15.78 8.38 8.99
N GLU A 115 15.05 8.43 10.10
CA GLU A 115 14.87 9.62 10.92
C GLU A 115 15.82 9.63 12.13
N PRO A 116 16.17 10.81 12.66
CA PRO A 116 17.00 10.89 13.86
C PRO A 116 16.30 10.21 15.03
N VAL A 117 17.09 9.55 15.88
CA VAL A 117 16.59 8.93 17.12
C VAL A 117 15.92 10.02 17.98
N PRO A 118 14.66 9.80 18.42
CA PRO A 118 13.96 10.78 19.23
C PRO A 118 14.67 10.99 20.58
N PRO A 119 14.55 12.20 21.18
CA PRO A 119 15.11 12.47 22.49
C PRO A 119 14.44 11.62 23.59
N ASP A 120 15.17 11.38 24.67
CA ASP A 120 14.64 10.66 25.82
C ASP A 120 13.72 11.58 26.64
N ALA A 121 12.64 11.03 27.17
CA ALA A 121 11.65 11.75 27.97
C ALA A 121 11.61 11.16 29.38
N CYS A 122 11.96 11.96 30.38
CA CYS A 122 12.03 11.55 31.79
C CYS A 122 11.06 12.37 32.64
N TYR A 123 10.34 11.70 33.55
CA TYR A 123 9.56 12.39 34.58
C TYR A 123 10.42 12.63 35.81
N LEU A 124 10.50 13.90 36.22
CA LEU A 124 11.13 14.32 37.46
C LEU A 124 10.08 14.55 38.52
N TYR A 125 10.38 14.12 39.74
CA TYR A 125 9.57 14.47 40.89
C TYR A 125 9.58 15.99 41.09
N ASN A 126 8.39 16.55 41.27
CA ASN A 126 8.22 17.97 41.51
C ASN A 126 8.08 18.19 43.01
N PHE A 127 9.12 18.73 43.65
CA PHE A 127 9.13 18.99 45.09
C PHE A 127 8.09 20.04 45.52
N ASP A 128 7.71 20.95 44.63
CA ASP A 128 6.73 22.01 44.91
C ASP A 128 5.28 21.50 44.82
N ASP A 129 5.00 20.57 43.90
CA ASP A 129 3.69 19.92 43.77
C ASP A 129 3.88 18.43 43.42
N PRO A 130 3.89 17.54 44.42
CA PRO A 130 4.11 16.10 44.25
C PRO A 130 3.18 15.42 43.26
N ARG A 131 2.00 15.99 42.99
CA ARG A 131 0.99 15.43 42.07
C ARG A 131 1.21 15.84 40.62
N ARG A 132 2.19 16.70 40.34
CA ARG A 132 2.49 17.24 39.01
C ARG A 132 3.96 17.03 38.66
N PRO A 133 4.36 15.81 38.28
CA PRO A 133 5.74 15.55 37.85
C PRO A 133 6.10 16.42 36.65
N ARG A 134 7.38 16.83 36.56
CA ARG A 134 7.89 17.66 35.46
C ARG A 134 8.46 16.77 34.37
N LEU A 135 8.13 17.06 33.11
CA LEU A 135 8.71 16.40 31.96
C LEU A 135 10.06 17.04 31.62
N LEU A 136 11.12 16.24 31.59
CA LEU A 136 12.45 16.63 31.11
C LEU A 136 12.75 15.91 29.80
N THR A 137 13.23 16.66 28.81
CA THR A 137 13.70 16.12 27.53
C THR A 137 15.23 16.08 27.53
N LEU A 138 15.81 14.91 27.29
CA LEU A 138 17.24 14.66 27.26
C LEU A 138 17.69 14.22 25.86
N PRO A 139 18.97 14.41 25.49
CA PRO A 139 19.49 13.80 24.27
C PRO A 139 19.29 12.28 24.27
N ALA A 140 19.11 11.68 23.10
CA ALA A 140 18.88 10.25 22.96
C ALA A 140 19.96 9.42 23.70
N GLY A 141 19.53 8.44 24.50
CA GLY A 141 20.39 7.54 25.27
C GLY A 141 20.96 8.14 26.57
N ARG A 142 20.43 9.26 27.07
CA ARG A 142 20.86 9.91 28.32
C ARG A 142 19.84 9.79 29.46
N GLY A 143 18.67 9.22 29.21
CA GLY A 143 17.61 9.06 30.21
C GLY A 143 17.61 7.73 30.97
N ALA A 144 18.54 6.83 30.67
CA ALA A 144 18.73 5.54 31.34
C ALA A 144 19.66 5.64 32.54
#